data_AF-A0A920EN77-F1
#
_entry.id   AF-A0A920EN77-F1
#
_cell.length_a   1.000
_cell.length_b   1.000
_cell.length_c   1.000
_cell.angle_alpha   90.00
_cell.angle_beta   90.00
_cell.angle_gamma   90.00
#
_symmetry.space_group_name_H-M   'P 1'
#
loop_
_entity.id
_entity.type
_entity.pdbx_description
1 polymer ?
#
loop_
_entity_poly.entity_id
_entity_poly.type
_entity_poly.pdbx_seq_one_letter_code
_entity_poly.pdbx_strand_id
1 'polypeptide(L)'
;MQSKRYRGFKTWARDRAARYVYELKEENSISYEWHISEDGSEATLIEAFKDSDAMMVRLGNHAASPLASEVLELIDITDVLCLGNAKPNAVEALSAWGARFRSHHSGYNREIVAPR
;
A
#
# COMPACT_ATOMS: atom_id res chain seq x y z
N MET A 1 -5.91 25.61 -8.74
CA MET A 1 -6.85 24.59 -8.21
C MET A 1 -6.18 23.23 -8.00
N GLN A 2 -5.37 22.74 -8.95
CA GLN A 2 -4.59 21.48 -8.81
C GLN A 2 -3.65 21.48 -7.58
N SER A 3 -2.97 22.59 -7.29
CA SER A 3 -2.01 22.69 -6.17
C SER A 3 -2.60 22.53 -4.75
N LYS A 4 -3.91 22.78 -4.55
CA LYS A 4 -4.58 22.56 -3.26
C LYS A 4 -4.96 21.09 -3.06
N ARG A 5 -5.44 20.42 -4.13
CA ARG A 5 -5.76 18.97 -4.11
C ARG A 5 -4.50 18.14 -3.86
N TYR A 6 -3.41 18.49 -4.52
CA TYR A 6 -2.08 17.91 -4.31
C TYR A 6 -1.58 18.01 -2.86
N ARG A 7 -1.57 19.23 -2.28
CA ARG A 7 -1.15 19.40 -0.88
C ARG A 7 -2.07 18.66 0.09
N GLY A 8 -3.36 18.64 -0.20
CA GLY A 8 -4.35 17.85 0.56
C GLY A 8 -4.00 16.36 0.56
N PHE A 9 -3.69 15.79 -0.61
CA PHE A 9 -3.31 14.38 -0.71
C PHE A 9 -2.00 14.08 0.02
N LYS A 10 -0.95 14.90 -0.11
CA LYS A 10 0.32 14.70 0.63
C LYS A 10 0.10 14.70 2.14
N THR A 11 -0.68 15.65 2.65
CA THR A 11 -1.04 15.71 4.08
C THR A 11 -1.86 14.49 4.49
N TRP A 12 -2.85 14.09 3.68
CA TRP A 12 -3.66 12.91 3.95
C TRP A 12 -2.81 11.62 3.99
N ALA A 13 -1.94 11.40 2.99
CA ALA A 13 -1.09 10.21 2.92
C ALA A 13 -0.20 10.07 4.16
N ARG A 14 0.40 11.19 4.62
CA ARG A 14 1.29 11.22 5.79
C ARG A 14 0.53 11.17 7.12
N ASP A 15 -0.37 12.12 7.35
CA ASP A 15 -0.93 12.38 8.68
C ASP A 15 -2.20 11.56 8.94
N ARG A 16 -2.84 11.04 7.89
CA ARG A 16 -4.07 10.25 8.00
C ARG A 16 -3.84 8.78 7.68
N ALA A 17 -3.40 8.45 6.46
CA ALA A 17 -3.28 7.07 6.00
C ALA A 17 -2.13 6.32 6.71
N ALA A 18 -0.90 6.82 6.59
CA ALA A 18 0.27 6.16 7.17
C ALA A 18 0.19 6.05 8.70
N ARG A 19 -0.23 7.12 9.40
CA ARG A 19 -0.44 7.08 10.84
C ARG A 19 -1.49 6.04 11.25
N TYR A 20 -2.63 5.99 10.58
CA TYR A 20 -3.69 5.04 10.90
C TYR A 20 -3.22 3.60 10.76
N VAL A 21 -2.57 3.26 9.63
CA VAL A 21 -2.05 1.89 9.39
C VAL A 21 -0.98 1.53 10.42
N TYR A 22 -0.08 2.46 10.76
CA TYR A 22 0.93 2.24 11.80
C TYR A 22 0.30 1.94 13.18
N GLU A 23 -0.77 2.65 13.55
CA GLU A 23 -1.46 2.48 14.83
C GLU A 23 -2.24 1.16 14.94
N LEU A 24 -2.58 0.51 13.82
CA LEU A 24 -3.21 -0.81 13.83
C LEU A 24 -2.28 -1.91 14.35
N LYS A 25 -0.96 -1.68 14.37
CA LYS A 25 0.06 -2.62 14.86
C LYS A 25 -0.08 -4.01 14.22
N GLU A 26 -0.29 -4.04 12.91
CA GLU A 26 -0.42 -5.27 12.14
C GLU A 26 0.85 -6.10 12.22
N GLU A 27 0.76 -7.29 12.83
CA GLU A 27 1.92 -8.18 12.95
C GLU A 27 2.44 -8.58 11.56
N ASN A 28 3.77 -8.63 11.42
CA ASN A 28 4.48 -9.01 10.20
C ASN A 28 4.25 -8.08 8.98
N SER A 29 3.61 -6.93 9.18
CA SER A 29 3.74 -5.78 8.27
C SER A 29 5.16 -5.22 8.39
N ILE A 30 5.82 -4.98 7.25
CA ILE A 30 7.21 -4.51 7.19
C ILE A 30 7.25 -3.01 6.91
N SER A 31 6.48 -2.56 5.91
CA SER A 31 6.46 -1.14 5.52
C SER A 31 5.16 -0.76 4.83
N TYR A 32 4.80 0.52 4.95
CA TYR A 32 3.67 1.17 4.30
C TYR A 32 4.13 2.54 3.80
N GLU A 33 4.45 2.65 2.51
CA GLU A 33 5.25 3.77 1.99
C GLU A 33 4.57 4.44 0.80
N TRP A 34 4.26 5.73 0.93
CA TRP A 34 3.76 6.55 -0.17
C TRP A 34 4.91 7.26 -0.87
N HIS A 35 5.03 7.04 -2.18
CA HIS A 35 5.92 7.75 -3.09
C HIS A 35 5.08 8.61 -4.01
N ILE A 36 5.42 9.89 -4.13
CA ILE A 36 4.61 10.85 -4.90
C ILE A 36 5.54 11.58 -5.86
N SER A 37 5.16 11.63 -7.14
CA SER A 37 5.85 12.37 -8.20
C SER A 37 6.10 13.83 -7.81
N GLU A 38 7.10 14.44 -8.44
CA GLU A 38 7.49 15.82 -8.15
C GLU A 38 6.34 16.81 -8.40
N ASP A 39 5.62 16.63 -9.50
CA ASP A 39 4.45 17.43 -9.87
C ASP A 39 3.16 17.01 -9.13
N GLY A 40 3.18 15.86 -8.46
CA GLY A 40 2.08 15.33 -7.67
C GLY A 40 0.95 14.75 -8.49
N SER A 41 1.15 14.47 -9.77
CA SER A 41 0.17 13.84 -10.66
C SER A 41 0.01 12.35 -10.39
N GLU A 42 1.10 11.70 -10.01
CA GLU A 42 1.16 10.26 -9.72
C GLU A 42 1.61 9.98 -8.29
N ALA A 43 1.05 8.93 -7.70
CA ALA A 43 1.44 8.37 -6.43
C ALA A 43 1.54 6.85 -6.52
N THR A 44 2.43 6.27 -5.73
CA THR A 44 2.61 4.82 -5.59
C THR A 44 2.65 4.49 -4.11
N LEU A 45 1.77 3.58 -3.70
CA LEU A 45 1.84 2.96 -2.39
C LEU A 45 2.62 1.66 -2.52
N ILE A 46 3.67 1.51 -1.73
CA ILE A 46 4.43 0.26 -1.58
C ILE A 46 4.17 -0.28 -0.19
N GLU A 47 3.54 -1.45 -0.14
CA GLU A 47 3.33 -2.19 1.10
C GLU A 47 4.17 -3.47 1.04
N ALA A 48 4.95 -3.72 2.09
CA ALA A 48 5.77 -4.92 2.21
C ALA A 48 5.32 -5.73 3.42
N PHE A 49 5.24 -7.04 3.24
CA PHE A 49 4.79 -7.99 4.26
C PHE A 49 5.75 -9.17 4.30
N LYS A 50 5.83 -9.83 5.46
CA LYS A 50 6.59 -11.07 5.60
C LYS A 50 6.05 -12.19 4.71
N ASP A 51 4.72 -12.26 4.58
CA ASP A 51 4.01 -13.28 3.81
C ASP A 51 2.60 -12.80 3.40
N SER A 52 1.89 -13.66 2.65
CA SER A 52 0.52 -13.39 2.20
C SER A 52 -0.50 -13.32 3.33
N ASP A 53 -0.27 -13.96 4.48
CA ASP A 53 -1.25 -13.95 5.57
C ASP A 53 -1.28 -12.55 6.22
N ALA A 54 -0.10 -11.96 6.43
CA ALA A 54 0.03 -10.56 6.89
C ALA A 54 -0.61 -9.57 5.90
N MET A 55 -0.42 -9.79 4.58
CA MET A 55 -1.10 -8.98 3.55
C MET A 55 -2.62 -9.09 3.63
N MET A 56 -3.17 -10.28 3.87
CA MET A 56 -4.61 -10.48 3.99
C MET A 56 -5.19 -9.80 5.23
N VAL A 57 -4.45 -9.77 6.35
CA VAL A 57 -4.83 -8.97 7.53
C VAL A 57 -4.95 -7.50 7.15
N ARG A 58 -3.95 -6.95 6.45
CA ARG A 58 -3.95 -5.55 5.99
C ARG A 58 -5.12 -5.25 5.05
N LEU A 59 -5.42 -6.14 4.10
CA LEU A 59 -6.58 -5.99 3.20
C LEU A 59 -7.90 -6.00 3.96
N GLY A 60 -8.06 -6.90 4.94
CA GLY A 60 -9.24 -6.94 5.80
C GLY A 60 -9.40 -5.66 6.62
N ASN A 61 -8.31 -5.20 7.26
CA ASN A 61 -8.30 -3.94 7.99
C ASN A 61 -8.57 -2.73 7.09
N HIS A 62 -8.03 -2.74 5.86
CA HIS A 62 -8.32 -1.69 4.88
C HIS A 62 -9.81 -1.63 4.57
N ALA A 63 -10.42 -2.77 4.21
CA ALA A 63 -11.83 -2.85 3.86
C ALA A 63 -12.76 -2.44 5.01
N ALA A 64 -12.37 -2.70 6.25
CA ALA A 64 -13.10 -2.27 7.44
C ALA A 64 -12.83 -0.80 7.83
N SER A 65 -11.79 -0.18 7.28
CA SER A 65 -11.37 1.18 7.65
C SER A 65 -12.06 2.26 6.83
N PRO A 66 -12.16 3.49 7.35
CA PRO A 66 -12.60 4.64 6.56
C PRO A 66 -11.65 4.95 5.38
N LEU A 67 -10.40 4.47 5.43
CA LEU A 67 -9.41 4.72 4.38
C LEU A 67 -9.82 4.11 3.05
N ALA A 68 -10.62 3.03 3.03
CA ALA A 68 -11.06 2.38 1.80
C ALA A 68 -11.90 3.32 0.91
N SER A 69 -12.79 4.12 1.50
CA SER A 69 -13.53 5.13 0.75
C SER A 69 -12.72 6.41 0.55
N GLU A 70 -12.02 6.88 1.60
CA GLU A 70 -11.23 8.13 1.54
C GLU A 70 -10.20 8.11 0.40
N VAL A 71 -9.48 7.00 0.21
CA VAL A 71 -8.44 6.91 -0.83
C VAL A 71 -9.04 7.02 -2.24
N LEU A 72 -10.20 6.40 -2.48
CA LEU A 72 -10.86 6.39 -3.78
C LEU A 72 -11.52 7.74 -4.13
N GLU A 73 -11.80 8.58 -3.13
CA GLU A 73 -12.22 9.97 -3.35
C GLU A 73 -11.05 10.87 -3.77
N LEU A 74 -9.83 10.48 -3.41
CA LEU A 74 -8.63 11.29 -3.61
C LEU A 74 -7.90 10.91 -4.91
N ILE A 75 -7.78 9.62 -5.20
CA ILE A 75 -6.99 9.07 -6.31
C ILE A 75 -7.77 8.02 -7.12
N ASP A 76 -7.41 7.89 -8.39
CA ASP A 76 -7.82 6.77 -9.23
C ASP A 76 -6.74 5.70 -9.20
N ILE A 77 -7.08 4.46 -8.85
CA ILE A 77 -6.14 3.33 -8.90
C ILE A 77 -6.00 2.90 -10.36
N THR A 78 -4.82 3.11 -10.94
CA THR A 78 -4.53 2.79 -12.34
C THR A 78 -3.73 1.49 -12.52
N ASP A 79 -3.02 1.04 -11.48
CA ASP A 79 -2.18 -0.15 -11.54
C ASP A 79 -2.08 -0.82 -10.17
N VAL A 80 -2.08 -2.15 -10.16
CA VAL A 80 -1.78 -2.98 -8.99
C VAL A 80 -0.79 -4.06 -9.39
N LEU A 81 0.34 -4.14 -8.68
CA LEU A 81 1.40 -5.10 -8.92
C LEU A 81 1.77 -5.82 -7.63
N CYS A 82 1.64 -7.14 -7.63
CA CYS A 82 2.07 -8.00 -6.54
C CYS A 82 3.38 -8.71 -6.92
N LEU A 83 4.43 -8.46 -6.14
CA LEU A 83 5.74 -9.08 -6.31
C LEU A 83 5.98 -10.09 -5.18
N GLY A 84 6.27 -11.33 -5.54
CA GLY A 84 6.50 -12.41 -4.59
C GLY A 84 5.66 -13.65 -4.89
N ASN A 85 5.89 -14.69 -4.08
CA ASN A 85 5.18 -15.96 -4.23
C ASN A 85 3.88 -15.93 -3.41
N ALA A 86 2.91 -15.14 -3.89
CA ALA A 86 1.63 -14.95 -3.20
C ALA A 86 0.82 -16.25 -3.13
N LYS A 87 0.19 -16.49 -1.97
CA LYS A 87 -0.75 -17.61 -1.78
C LYS A 87 -2.02 -17.41 -2.62
N PRO A 88 -2.77 -18.49 -2.96
CA PRO A 88 -3.96 -18.39 -3.81
C PRO A 88 -5.03 -17.38 -3.35
N ASN A 89 -5.30 -17.29 -2.05
CA ASN A 89 -6.25 -16.34 -1.48
C ASN A 89 -5.83 -14.87 -1.70
N ALA A 90 -4.54 -14.59 -1.58
CA ALA A 90 -3.95 -13.28 -1.86
C ALA A 90 -4.05 -12.94 -3.35
N VAL A 91 -3.81 -13.92 -4.23
CA VAL A 91 -3.99 -13.76 -5.68
C VAL A 91 -5.44 -13.46 -6.02
N GLU A 92 -6.39 -14.22 -5.46
CA GLU A 92 -7.83 -14.02 -5.68
C GLU A 92 -8.28 -12.62 -5.25
N ALA A 93 -7.93 -12.20 -4.03
CA ALA A 93 -8.29 -10.89 -3.50
C ALA A 93 -7.76 -9.74 -4.36
N LEU A 94 -6.48 -9.78 -4.75
CA LEU A 94 -5.86 -8.74 -5.57
C LEU A 94 -6.31 -8.78 -7.03
N SER A 95 -6.72 -9.95 -7.54
CA SER A 95 -7.27 -10.07 -8.90
C SER A 95 -8.55 -9.27 -9.09
N ALA A 96 -9.33 -9.05 -8.02
CA ALA A 96 -10.50 -8.18 -8.05
C ALA A 96 -10.16 -6.72 -8.40
N TRP A 97 -8.90 -6.30 -8.24
CA TRP A 97 -8.39 -4.98 -8.61
C TRP A 97 -7.56 -5.00 -9.90
N GLY A 98 -7.64 -6.10 -10.68
CA GLY A 98 -6.88 -6.24 -11.92
C GLY A 98 -5.37 -6.38 -11.69
N ALA A 99 -4.95 -6.88 -10.53
CA ALA A 99 -3.54 -6.98 -10.20
C ALA A 99 -2.76 -7.88 -11.16
N ARG A 100 -1.52 -7.48 -11.43
CA ARG A 100 -0.53 -8.33 -12.10
C ARG A 100 0.36 -8.98 -11.05
N PHE A 101 0.79 -10.21 -11.32
CA PHE A 101 1.59 -11.00 -10.40
C PHE A 101 2.94 -11.35 -11.02
N ARG A 102 4.01 -11.24 -10.24
CA ARG A 102 5.34 -11.69 -10.62
C ARG A 102 5.97 -12.45 -9.45
N SER A 103 6.17 -13.75 -9.65
CA SER A 103 6.84 -14.61 -8.67
C SER A 103 8.28 -14.18 -8.44
N HIS A 104 8.76 -14.35 -7.21
CA HIS A 104 10.16 -14.07 -6.90
C HIS A 104 11.04 -15.14 -7.55
N HIS A 105 11.95 -14.73 -8.42
CA HIS A 105 12.93 -15.62 -9.05
C HIS A 105 14.23 -15.71 -8.24
N SER A 106 14.82 -14.57 -7.88
CA SER A 106 16.11 -14.48 -7.17
C SER A 106 16.31 -13.11 -6.51
N GLY A 107 17.04 -13.07 -5.40
CA GLY A 107 17.31 -11.85 -4.62
C GLY A 107 17.51 -12.16 -3.14
N TYR A 108 17.77 -11.13 -2.33
CA TYR A 108 17.81 -11.25 -0.87
C TYR A 108 17.25 -9.98 -0.22
N ASN A 109 16.62 -10.14 0.94
CA ASN A 109 16.24 -9.03 1.81
C ASN A 109 17.23 -8.96 2.98
N ARG A 110 17.65 -7.75 3.35
CA ARG A 110 18.29 -7.47 4.63
C ARG A 110 17.32 -6.66 5.48
N GLU A 111 17.43 -6.81 6.80
CA GLU A 111 16.71 -5.95 7.72
C GLU A 111 17.17 -4.49 7.50
N ILE A 112 16.22 -3.57 7.31
CA ILE A 112 16.53 -2.14 7.24
C ILE A 112 16.73 -1.66 8.67
N VAL A 113 17.98 -1.44 9.07
CA VAL A 113 18.33 -0.94 10.41
C VAL A 113 18.54 0.58 10.33
N ALA A 114 17.66 1.37 10.96
CA ALA A 114 17.68 2.85 11.15
C ALA A 114 17.03 3.72 10.04
N PRO A 115 16.58 4.97 10.36
CA PRO A 115 15.29 5.50 9.90
C PRO A 115 15.29 6.18 8.53
N ARG A 116 14.12 6.20 7.90
CA ARG A 116 13.77 7.11 6.80
C ARG A 116 13.18 8.41 7.35
#